data_AF-A0A656Y410-F1
#
_entry.id   AF-A0A656Y410-F1
#
_cell.length_a   1.000
_cell.length_b   1.000
_cell.length_c   1.000
_cell.angle_alpha   90.00
_cell.angle_beta   90.00
_cell.angle_gamma   90.00
#
_symmetry.space_group_name_H-M   'P 1'
#
loop_
_entity.id
_entity.type
_entity.pdbx_description
1 polymer ?
#
loop_
_entity_poly.entity_id
_entity_poly.type
_entity_poly.pdbx_seq_one_letter_code
_entity_poly.pdbx_strand_id
1 'polypeptide(L)'
;MVSDAQLDAVEHLDHALEAAARDPGGPTALWQWTTTSTEYAHALLELIDEQVRANRWAHASSRELVTAIDVASQVMTAASPEAVEAIAARHGVLDPVGTHTPIAPKEHDYHPRSSLLVSLRLASLARHLSLGQQLMFRTASGRPRPPVRTERRDGPRRLPEGTWPARGWVPPALWAGELTDHVSVDESCGRAALSLALSKVGSSIPLRAIALDLGLPAWLADRIAKTLSNRTRNELERLTADLERLFSRLEAAPPPIDYSHRVAVGRDLATVRAAAVEAASFQSIALDEAEEVAASVALWVAYTGSHPRFCPLPLNDGLQPPWPSGLNRAEFLDDGFLQLPHDQGEPMAWWPP
;
A
#
# COMPACT_ATOMS: atom_id res chain seq x y z
N MET A 1 48.03 1.61 11.61
CA MET A 1 47.71 0.17 11.65
C MET A 1 46.25 0.02 11.26
N VAL A 2 45.99 -0.80 10.25
CA VAL A 2 44.65 -1.23 9.85
C VAL A 2 44.28 -2.41 10.76
N SER A 3 43.07 -2.45 11.30
CA SER A 3 42.61 -3.59 12.10
C SER A 3 42.17 -4.76 11.21
N ASP A 4 42.15 -5.99 11.73
CA ASP A 4 41.67 -7.16 10.98
C ASP A 4 40.26 -6.95 10.41
N ALA A 5 39.34 -6.36 11.20
CA ALA A 5 38.00 -6.01 10.72
C ALA A 5 37.98 -5.04 9.53
N GLN A 6 38.99 -4.18 9.41
CA GLN A 6 39.09 -3.24 8.29
C GLN A 6 39.68 -3.92 7.04
N LEU A 7 40.51 -4.94 7.21
CA LEU A 7 40.96 -5.81 6.11
C LEU A 7 39.77 -6.62 5.58
N ASP A 8 39.01 -7.26 6.47
CA ASP A 8 37.80 -8.01 6.10
C ASP A 8 36.78 -7.14 5.34
N ALA A 9 36.63 -5.87 5.75
CA ALA A 9 35.74 -4.93 5.07
C ALA A 9 36.21 -4.57 3.65
N VAL A 10 37.52 -4.46 3.43
CA VAL A 10 38.09 -4.22 2.09
C VAL A 10 37.93 -5.44 1.21
N GLU A 11 38.17 -6.64 1.73
CA GLU A 11 37.93 -7.90 1.02
C GLU A 11 36.45 -8.07 0.67
N HIS A 12 35.55 -7.69 1.58
CA HIS A 12 34.11 -7.70 1.32
C HIS A 12 33.73 -6.77 0.14
N LEU A 13 34.25 -5.55 0.12
CA LEU A 13 34.02 -4.63 -1.01
C LEU A 13 34.57 -5.20 -2.32
N ASP A 14 35.79 -5.73 -2.31
CA ASP A 14 36.43 -6.31 -3.49
C ASP A 14 35.60 -7.47 -4.06
N HIS A 15 35.18 -8.42 -3.22
CA HIS A 15 34.31 -9.52 -3.62
C HIS A 15 32.96 -9.06 -4.18
N ALA A 16 32.35 -8.02 -3.60
CA ALA A 16 31.10 -7.47 -4.11
C ALA A 16 31.28 -6.86 -5.51
N LEU A 17 32.38 -6.13 -5.74
CA LEU A 17 32.72 -5.55 -7.03
C LEU A 17 33.04 -6.63 -8.08
N GLU A 18 33.81 -7.66 -7.71
CA GLU A 18 34.10 -8.80 -8.58
C GLU A 18 32.85 -9.58 -8.97
N ALA A 19 31.93 -9.81 -8.02
CA ALA A 19 30.66 -10.48 -8.28
C ALA A 19 29.81 -9.65 -9.25
N ALA A 20 29.68 -8.35 -9.01
CA ALA A 20 28.96 -7.43 -9.89
C ALA A 20 29.57 -7.35 -11.30
N ALA A 21 30.90 -7.45 -11.42
CA ALA A 21 31.59 -7.45 -12.71
C ALA A 21 31.41 -8.77 -13.48
N ARG A 22 31.38 -9.91 -12.78
CA ARG A 22 31.24 -11.24 -13.39
C ARG A 22 29.80 -11.58 -13.77
N ASP A 23 28.86 -11.32 -12.87
CA ASP A 23 27.43 -11.58 -13.06
C ASP A 23 26.58 -10.44 -12.46
N PRO A 24 26.39 -9.34 -13.22
CA PRO A 24 25.64 -8.16 -12.76
C PRO A 24 24.23 -8.49 -12.21
N GLY A 25 23.54 -9.43 -12.86
CA GLY A 25 22.19 -9.86 -12.51
C GLY A 25 22.14 -11.01 -11.51
N GLY A 26 23.29 -11.52 -11.09
CA GLY A 26 23.41 -12.65 -10.18
C GLY A 26 22.76 -12.36 -8.82
N PRO A 27 21.99 -13.31 -8.26
CA PRO A 27 21.31 -13.11 -6.99
C PRO A 27 22.33 -13.01 -5.85
N THR A 28 22.16 -12.00 -5.01
CA THR A 28 22.93 -11.80 -3.77
C THR A 28 21.95 -11.72 -2.62
N ALA A 29 22.20 -12.49 -1.56
CA ALA A 29 21.36 -12.47 -0.38
C ALA A 29 21.74 -11.31 0.55
N LEU A 30 20.74 -10.60 1.06
CA LEU A 30 20.89 -9.65 2.16
C LEU A 30 19.72 -9.86 3.11
N TRP A 31 19.97 -10.37 4.31
CA TRP A 31 18.93 -10.84 5.24
C TRP A 31 17.99 -11.86 4.58
N GLN A 32 16.71 -11.55 4.57
CA GLN A 32 15.63 -12.29 3.91
C GLN A 32 15.32 -11.75 2.50
N TRP A 33 16.14 -10.81 1.99
CA TRP A 33 15.97 -10.19 0.68
C TRP A 33 16.91 -10.82 -0.33
N THR A 34 16.43 -10.93 -1.57
CA THR A 34 17.27 -11.20 -2.72
C THR A 34 17.46 -9.89 -3.48
N THR A 35 18.71 -9.52 -3.72
CA THR A 35 19.12 -8.38 -4.54
C THR A 35 20.00 -8.87 -5.69
N THR A 36 20.40 -7.98 -6.60
CA THR A 36 21.40 -8.29 -7.63
C THR A 36 22.79 -7.94 -7.15
N SER A 37 23.81 -8.59 -7.71
CA SER A 37 25.21 -8.30 -7.40
C SER A 37 25.57 -6.84 -7.69
N THR A 38 25.08 -6.28 -8.80
CA THR A 38 25.25 -4.85 -9.10
C THR A 38 24.57 -3.94 -8.09
N GLU A 39 23.33 -4.23 -7.70
CA GLU A 39 22.62 -3.41 -6.70
C GLU A 39 23.33 -3.45 -5.33
N TYR A 40 23.86 -4.61 -4.93
CA TYR A 40 24.64 -4.77 -3.70
C TYR A 40 25.93 -3.94 -3.73
N ALA A 41 26.71 -4.07 -4.80
CA ALA A 41 27.96 -3.32 -4.96
C ALA A 41 27.73 -1.80 -5.03
N HIS A 42 26.69 -1.35 -5.75
CA HIS A 42 26.31 0.06 -5.78
C HIS A 42 25.91 0.59 -4.40
N ALA A 43 25.20 -0.21 -3.59
CA ALA A 43 24.84 0.18 -2.23
C ALA A 43 26.08 0.41 -1.34
N LEU A 44 27.09 -0.45 -1.43
CA LEU A 44 28.38 -0.25 -0.74
C LEU A 44 29.06 1.04 -1.19
N LEU A 45 29.17 1.27 -2.50
CA LEU A 45 29.80 2.47 -3.04
C LEU A 45 29.06 3.76 -2.67
N GLU A 46 27.73 3.74 -2.65
CA GLU A 46 26.92 4.89 -2.21
C GLU A 46 27.09 5.19 -0.71
N LEU A 47 27.22 4.16 0.14
CA LEU A 47 27.52 4.34 1.57
C LEU A 47 28.93 4.92 1.80
N ILE A 48 29.89 4.56 0.95
CA ILE A 48 31.23 5.16 0.96
C ILE A 48 31.16 6.61 0.48
N ASP A 49 30.42 6.90 -0.60
CA ASP A 49 30.21 8.27 -1.13
C ASP A 49 29.59 9.21 -0.08
N GLU A 50 28.61 8.72 0.68
CA GLU A 50 27.93 9.50 1.71
C GLU A 50 28.92 10.03 2.78
N GLN A 51 29.91 9.21 3.14
CA GLN A 51 30.93 9.55 4.14
C GLN A 51 32.08 10.35 3.54
N VAL A 52 32.57 9.92 2.37
CA VAL A 52 33.64 10.57 1.62
C VAL A 52 33.15 10.71 0.20
N ARG A 53 32.81 11.92 -0.24
CA ARG A 53 32.31 12.14 -1.60
C ARG A 53 33.27 11.60 -2.66
N ALA A 54 32.75 10.90 -3.67
CA ALA A 54 33.49 10.23 -4.73
C ALA A 54 34.43 11.16 -5.48
N ASN A 55 34.01 12.41 -5.69
CA ASN A 55 34.86 13.44 -6.28
C ASN A 55 36.09 13.84 -5.44
N ARG A 56 36.19 13.37 -4.20
CA ARG A 56 37.33 13.57 -3.29
C ARG A 56 38.15 12.31 -3.04
N TRP A 57 37.75 11.13 -3.54
CA TRP A 57 38.44 9.87 -3.23
C TRP A 57 39.93 9.90 -3.59
N ALA A 58 40.29 10.50 -4.72
CA ALA A 58 41.69 10.64 -5.14
C ALA A 58 42.56 11.50 -4.18
N HIS A 59 41.93 12.29 -3.32
CA HIS A 59 42.58 13.20 -2.38
C HIS A 59 42.34 12.84 -0.92
N ALA A 60 41.47 11.85 -0.66
CA ALA A 60 41.20 11.34 0.67
C ALA A 60 42.39 10.50 1.17
N SER A 61 42.63 10.53 2.47
CA SER A 61 43.64 9.65 3.06
C SER A 61 43.17 8.18 2.98
N SER A 62 44.12 7.24 2.87
CA SER A 62 43.78 5.82 2.89
C SER A 62 43.03 5.42 4.16
N ARG A 63 43.32 6.08 5.30
CA ARG A 63 42.63 5.83 6.58
C ARG A 63 41.17 6.23 6.52
N GLU A 64 40.85 7.38 5.92
CA GLU A 64 39.46 7.83 5.75
C GLU A 64 38.68 6.88 4.86
N LEU A 65 39.25 6.48 3.72
CA LEU A 65 38.59 5.53 2.80
C LEU A 65 38.38 4.17 3.44
N VAL A 66 39.40 3.60 4.11
CA VAL A 66 39.27 2.31 4.81
C VAL A 66 38.22 2.37 5.91
N THR A 67 38.11 3.51 6.61
CA THR A 67 37.08 3.71 7.63
C THR A 67 35.68 3.78 7.00
N ALA A 68 35.54 4.46 5.86
CA ALA A 68 34.27 4.54 5.14
C ALA A 68 33.83 3.15 4.61
N ILE A 69 34.78 2.36 4.10
CA ILE A 69 34.57 0.97 3.66
C ILE A 69 34.13 0.09 4.83
N ASP A 70 34.79 0.20 5.98
CA ASP A 70 34.44 -0.53 7.20
C ASP A 70 33.00 -0.23 7.65
N VAL A 71 32.61 1.05 7.70
CA VAL A 71 31.23 1.44 8.03
C VAL A 71 30.23 0.91 7.00
N ALA A 72 30.53 1.00 5.70
CA ALA A 72 29.66 0.50 4.64
C ALA A 72 29.47 -1.03 4.75
N SER A 73 30.56 -1.76 4.99
CA SER A 73 30.54 -3.20 5.22
C SER A 73 29.67 -3.55 6.43
N GLN A 74 29.87 -2.88 7.56
CA GLN A 74 29.08 -3.10 8.78
C GLN A 74 27.57 -2.88 8.56
N VAL A 75 27.18 -1.85 7.80
CA VAL A 75 25.76 -1.62 7.44
C VAL A 75 25.22 -2.77 6.60
N MET A 76 25.98 -3.20 5.58
CA MET A 76 25.56 -4.22 4.61
C MET A 76 25.62 -5.65 5.15
N THR A 77 26.32 -5.90 6.26
CA THR A 77 26.40 -7.21 6.92
C THR A 77 25.75 -7.25 8.30
N ALA A 78 25.11 -6.15 8.72
CA ALA A 78 24.38 -6.07 9.99
C ALA A 78 23.40 -7.23 10.11
N ALA A 79 23.16 -7.77 11.31
CA ALA A 79 22.27 -8.93 11.47
C ALA A 79 20.78 -8.58 11.54
N SER A 80 20.45 -7.30 11.76
CA SER A 80 19.06 -6.85 11.93
C SER A 80 18.86 -5.37 11.60
N PRO A 81 17.61 -4.93 11.39
CA PRO A 81 17.28 -3.51 11.19
C PRO A 81 17.73 -2.60 12.34
N GLU A 82 17.71 -3.10 13.58
CA GLU A 82 18.15 -2.36 14.76
C GLU A 82 19.67 -2.14 14.78
N ALA A 83 20.43 -3.14 14.30
CA ALA A 83 21.87 -3.00 14.15
C ALA A 83 22.19 -1.94 13.08
N VAL A 84 21.46 -1.92 11.95
CA VAL A 84 21.57 -0.86 10.94
C VAL A 84 21.25 0.51 11.54
N GLU A 85 20.19 0.63 12.34
CA GLU A 85 19.84 1.89 13.01
C GLU A 85 20.98 2.37 13.92
N ALA A 86 21.54 1.47 14.73
CA ALA A 86 22.62 1.79 15.65
C ALA A 86 23.91 2.20 14.94
N ILE A 87 24.29 1.51 13.85
CA ILE A 87 25.46 1.85 13.03
C ILE A 87 25.23 3.20 12.35
N ALA A 88 24.06 3.43 11.75
CA ALA A 88 23.69 4.68 11.11
C ALA A 88 23.77 5.86 12.10
N ALA A 89 23.21 5.70 13.30
CA ALA A 89 23.26 6.74 14.34
C ALA A 89 24.69 7.01 14.84
N ARG A 90 25.52 5.97 14.97
CA ARG A 90 26.91 6.10 15.44
C ARG A 90 27.82 6.80 14.43
N HIS A 91 27.60 6.55 13.14
CA HIS A 91 28.49 7.01 12.06
C HIS A 91 27.91 8.15 11.21
N GLY A 92 26.66 8.53 11.43
CA GLY A 92 26.02 9.63 10.70
C GLY A 92 25.72 9.31 9.23
N VAL A 93 25.48 8.04 8.91
CA VAL A 93 25.14 7.56 7.56
C VAL A 93 23.64 7.24 7.44
N LEU A 94 23.13 7.06 6.22
CA LEU A 94 21.71 6.81 5.94
C LEU A 94 20.81 7.93 6.50
N ASP A 95 21.18 9.20 6.29
CA ASP A 95 20.38 10.33 6.76
C ASP A 95 19.01 10.34 6.05
N PRO A 96 17.87 10.29 6.77
CA PRO A 96 16.52 10.33 6.19
C PRO A 96 16.16 11.65 5.50
N VAL A 97 16.98 12.70 5.70
CA VAL A 97 16.91 13.99 5.00
C VAL A 97 18.09 14.17 4.03
N GLY A 98 19.01 13.20 4.00
CA GLY A 98 20.23 13.22 3.20
C GLY A 98 20.02 12.89 1.72
N THR A 99 21.12 12.88 0.97
CA THR A 99 21.11 12.68 -0.49
C THR A 99 20.86 11.21 -0.89
N HIS A 100 21.31 10.26 -0.06
CA HIS A 100 21.37 8.84 -0.38
C HIS A 100 20.11 8.06 0.02
N THR A 101 19.51 8.37 1.18
CA THR A 101 18.27 7.71 1.65
C THR A 101 17.18 8.67 2.14
N PRO A 102 16.75 9.66 1.34
CA PRO A 102 15.67 10.54 1.75
C PRO A 102 14.34 9.79 1.83
N ILE A 103 13.67 9.92 2.98
CA ILE A 103 12.33 9.39 3.22
C ILE A 103 11.27 10.49 3.04
N ALA A 104 11.69 11.75 3.16
CA ALA A 104 10.81 12.91 3.04
C ALA A 104 10.66 13.39 1.58
N PRO A 105 9.50 13.97 1.22
CA PRO A 105 9.22 14.46 -0.12
C PRO A 105 9.89 15.82 -0.37
N LYS A 106 11.21 15.87 -0.55
CA LYS A 106 11.87 17.04 -1.14
C LYS A 106 12.54 16.63 -2.44
N GLU A 107 12.16 17.34 -3.49
CA GLU A 107 12.61 17.23 -4.90
C GLU A 107 13.82 16.33 -5.11
N HIS A 108 13.57 15.20 -5.76
CA HIS A 108 14.42 14.03 -5.74
C HIS A 108 15.22 13.84 -7.04
N ASP A 109 15.50 14.93 -7.77
CA ASP A 109 15.70 14.86 -9.21
C ASP A 109 17.16 14.73 -9.69
N TYR A 110 18.14 14.56 -8.78
CA TYR A 110 19.56 14.64 -9.18
C TYR A 110 20.37 13.33 -9.16
N HIS A 111 19.88 12.23 -8.55
CA HIS A 111 20.60 10.94 -8.59
C HIS A 111 19.64 9.73 -8.49
N PRO A 112 19.72 8.72 -9.38
CA PRO A 112 19.01 7.46 -9.21
C PRO A 112 19.60 6.72 -8.00
N ARG A 113 18.84 6.63 -6.90
CA ARG A 113 19.32 6.10 -5.61
C ARG A 113 19.35 4.58 -5.58
N SER A 114 20.23 4.01 -4.76
CA SER A 114 20.16 2.59 -4.44
C SER A 114 18.84 2.25 -3.73
N SER A 115 17.97 1.49 -4.39
CA SER A 115 16.74 0.97 -3.80
C SER A 115 17.03 0.10 -2.59
N LEU A 116 18.18 -0.57 -2.53
CA LEU A 116 18.60 -1.39 -1.40
C LEU A 116 18.86 -0.56 -0.15
N LEU A 117 19.58 0.56 -0.27
CA LEU A 117 19.83 1.46 0.86
C LEU A 117 18.52 2.08 1.38
N VAL A 118 17.61 2.45 0.48
CA VAL A 118 16.29 2.94 0.87
C VAL A 118 15.51 1.86 1.63
N SER A 119 15.50 0.61 1.14
CA SER A 119 14.84 -0.50 1.83
C SER A 119 15.46 -0.77 3.21
N LEU A 120 16.80 -0.82 3.31
CA LEU A 120 17.53 -0.98 4.57
C LEU A 120 17.14 0.11 5.57
N ARG A 121 17.12 1.36 5.11
CA ARG A 121 16.80 2.49 5.96
C ARG A 121 15.34 2.46 6.43
N LEU A 122 14.41 2.19 5.52
CA LEU A 122 12.99 2.04 5.86
C LEU A 122 12.75 0.89 6.85
N ALA A 123 13.43 -0.25 6.69
CA ALA A 123 13.36 -1.36 7.63
C ALA A 123 13.88 -0.95 9.01
N SER A 124 15.04 -0.26 9.08
CA SER A 124 15.61 0.21 10.36
C SER A 124 14.70 1.20 11.10
N LEU A 125 13.92 2.00 10.37
CA LEU A 125 13.05 3.02 10.93
C LEU A 125 11.61 2.55 11.16
N ALA A 126 11.24 1.36 10.68
CA ALA A 126 9.85 0.87 10.66
C ALA A 126 9.13 1.04 12.01
N ARG A 127 9.86 0.75 13.10
CA ARG A 127 9.38 0.83 14.49
C ARG A 127 9.04 2.24 15.00
N HIS A 128 9.59 3.26 14.34
CA HIS A 128 9.44 4.68 14.69
C HIS A 128 8.47 5.42 13.75
N LEU A 129 8.08 4.76 12.66
CA LEU A 129 7.14 5.32 11.69
C LEU A 129 5.71 5.23 12.24
N SER A 130 4.92 6.27 11.97
CA SER A 130 3.47 6.20 12.20
C SER A 130 2.83 5.10 11.34
N LEU A 131 1.66 4.59 11.73
CA LEU A 131 0.95 3.57 10.94
C LEU A 131 0.76 3.99 9.48
N GLY A 132 0.35 5.24 9.24
CA GLY A 132 0.16 5.74 7.87
C GLY A 132 1.45 5.71 7.05
N GLN A 133 2.61 5.94 7.68
CA GLN A 133 3.91 5.82 7.04
C GLN A 133 4.33 4.35 6.84
N GLN A 134 4.08 3.48 7.83
CA GLN A 134 4.35 2.04 7.71
C GLN A 134 3.60 1.43 6.52
N LEU A 135 2.31 1.76 6.36
CA LEU A 135 1.49 1.35 5.21
C LEU A 135 2.02 1.97 3.90
N MET A 136 2.27 3.28 3.90
CA MET A 136 2.79 3.99 2.72
C MET A 136 4.12 3.43 2.22
N PHE A 137 5.02 3.07 3.13
CA PHE A 137 6.34 2.51 2.82
C PHE A 137 6.38 0.98 2.75
N ARG A 138 5.22 0.32 2.89
CA ARG A 138 5.08 -1.13 2.92
C ARG A 138 6.10 -1.79 3.84
N THR A 139 6.25 -1.29 5.06
CA THR A 139 7.30 -1.77 5.98
C THR A 139 7.10 -3.22 6.42
N ALA A 140 5.89 -3.75 6.29
CA ALA A 140 5.59 -5.16 6.53
C ALA A 140 5.82 -6.06 5.30
N SER A 141 6.20 -5.48 4.15
CA SER A 141 6.53 -6.25 2.96
C SER A 141 7.84 -6.99 3.14
N GLY A 142 8.06 -7.97 2.27
CA GLY A 142 9.34 -8.66 2.18
C GLY A 142 10.51 -7.68 2.06
N ARG A 143 10.34 -6.54 1.37
CA ARG A 143 11.37 -5.51 1.16
C ARG A 143 10.72 -4.10 1.13
N PRO A 144 10.80 -3.30 2.23
CA PRO A 144 10.18 -1.98 2.31
C PRO A 144 10.59 -1.05 1.19
N ARG A 145 9.66 -0.23 0.69
CA ARG A 145 9.89 0.60 -0.51
C ARG A 145 9.14 1.93 -0.48
N PRO A 146 9.65 2.98 -1.14
CA PRO A 146 8.95 4.24 -1.24
C PRO A 146 7.59 4.07 -1.96
N PRO A 147 6.58 4.90 -1.64
CA PRO A 147 5.31 4.86 -2.33
C PRO A 147 5.47 5.29 -3.79
N VAL A 148 4.62 4.77 -4.67
CA VAL A 148 4.54 5.19 -6.06
C VAL A 148 3.73 6.49 -6.13
N ARG A 149 4.32 7.56 -6.69
CA ARG A 149 3.70 8.91 -6.76
C ARG A 149 2.78 9.12 -7.96
N THR A 150 3.10 8.52 -9.11
CA THR A 150 2.39 8.72 -10.37
C THR A 150 2.33 7.41 -11.14
N GLU A 151 1.14 7.09 -11.65
CA GLU A 151 0.91 6.07 -12.67
C GLU A 151 1.67 6.50 -13.93
N ARG A 152 2.94 6.09 -14.07
CA ARG A 152 3.66 6.35 -15.31
C ARG A 152 3.21 5.31 -16.34
N ARG A 153 2.18 5.68 -17.10
CA ARG A 153 1.83 5.04 -18.37
C ARG A 153 2.86 5.47 -19.42
N ASP A 154 3.45 4.47 -20.05
CA ASP A 154 4.24 4.49 -21.30
C ASP A 154 5.73 4.90 -21.28
N GLY A 155 6.57 3.88 -21.50
CA GLY A 155 7.98 3.91 -21.89
C GLY A 155 8.54 2.47 -21.95
N PRO A 156 9.49 2.14 -22.85
CA PRO A 156 9.99 0.77 -23.04
C PRO A 156 10.77 0.19 -21.85
N ARG A 157 11.03 1.01 -20.82
CA ARG A 157 11.49 0.57 -19.50
C ARG A 157 10.28 0.38 -18.60
N ARG A 158 9.70 -0.81 -18.62
CA ARG A 158 8.88 -1.29 -17.50
C ARG A 158 9.70 -1.12 -16.23
N LEU A 159 9.20 -0.37 -15.25
CA LEU A 159 9.65 -0.62 -13.88
C LEU A 159 9.23 -2.05 -13.56
N PRO A 160 10.13 -2.92 -13.08
CA PRO A 160 9.81 -4.33 -12.80
C PRO A 160 8.74 -4.52 -11.72
N GLU A 161 8.30 -3.44 -11.05
CA GLU A 161 7.52 -3.55 -9.82
C GLU A 161 6.41 -2.49 -9.76
N GLY A 162 5.15 -2.96 -9.72
CA GLY A 162 4.00 -2.26 -9.17
C GLY A 162 3.45 -1.10 -10.01
N THR A 163 2.59 -1.41 -10.99
CA THR A 163 1.56 -0.46 -11.41
C THR A 163 0.59 -0.27 -10.24
N TRP A 164 0.75 0.81 -9.47
CA TRP A 164 -0.44 1.51 -8.97
C TRP A 164 -1.32 1.82 -10.21
N PRO A 165 -2.64 1.55 -10.20
CA PRO A 165 -3.55 2.01 -9.17
C PRO A 165 -4.23 0.89 -8.40
N ALA A 166 -4.12 0.90 -7.06
CA ALA A 166 -5.21 0.40 -6.23
C ALA A 166 -6.43 1.36 -6.23
N ARG A 167 -6.39 2.47 -7.00
CA ARG A 167 -7.58 3.28 -7.28
C ARG A 167 -8.56 2.40 -8.06
N GLY A 168 -9.57 1.90 -7.37
CA GLY A 168 -10.62 1.06 -7.94
C GLY A 168 -10.57 -0.41 -7.54
N TRP A 169 -9.47 -0.92 -7.01
CA TRP A 169 -9.40 -2.33 -6.61
C TRP A 169 -10.07 -2.64 -5.27
N VAL A 170 -10.04 -1.66 -4.36
CA VAL A 170 -10.55 -1.84 -3.00
C VAL A 170 -11.97 -1.27 -2.93
N PRO A 171 -12.96 -2.08 -2.50
CA PRO A 171 -14.31 -1.57 -2.29
C PRO A 171 -14.36 -0.58 -1.12
N PRO A 172 -15.39 0.27 -1.02
CA PRO A 172 -15.58 1.17 0.12
C PRO A 172 -15.72 0.43 1.45
N ALA A 173 -16.25 -0.80 1.45
CA ALA A 173 -16.25 -1.69 2.59
C ALA A 173 -15.57 -3.03 2.23
N LEU A 174 -14.54 -3.41 3.00
CA LEU A 174 -13.64 -4.52 2.69
C LEU A 174 -14.44 -5.81 2.56
N TRP A 175 -14.09 -6.75 1.69
CA TRP A 175 -14.82 -8.01 1.51
C TRP A 175 -15.15 -8.73 2.83
N ALA A 176 -16.32 -9.35 2.90
CA ALA A 176 -16.72 -10.10 4.09
C ALA A 176 -15.77 -11.28 4.32
N GLY A 177 -15.38 -11.53 5.57
CA GLY A 177 -14.42 -12.58 5.94
C GLY A 177 -12.95 -12.14 5.89
N GLU A 178 -12.62 -11.07 5.18
CA GLU A 178 -11.26 -10.53 5.15
C GLU A 178 -10.96 -9.72 6.41
N LEU A 179 -9.84 -10.05 7.07
CA LEU A 179 -9.31 -9.32 8.23
C LEU A 179 -10.31 -9.17 9.39
N THR A 180 -11.23 -10.14 9.58
CA THR A 180 -12.27 -10.10 10.61
C THR A 180 -11.71 -10.01 12.02
N ASP A 181 -10.54 -10.58 12.28
CA ASP A 181 -9.87 -10.52 13.58
C ASP A 181 -9.48 -9.08 13.97
N HIS A 182 -9.46 -8.17 13.00
CA HIS A 182 -9.13 -6.77 13.19
C HIS A 182 -10.35 -5.86 13.33
N VAL A 183 -11.58 -6.37 13.22
CA VAL A 183 -12.79 -5.56 13.30
C VAL A 183 -13.82 -6.25 14.19
N SER A 184 -14.32 -5.54 15.20
CA SER A 184 -15.47 -6.00 15.96
C SER A 184 -16.69 -6.12 15.05
N VAL A 185 -17.42 -7.24 15.15
CA VAL A 185 -18.60 -7.57 14.31
C VAL A 185 -19.67 -6.45 14.31
N ASP A 186 -19.72 -5.66 15.38
CA ASP A 186 -20.71 -4.60 15.59
C ASP A 186 -20.31 -3.21 15.00
N GLU A 187 -19.08 -3.06 14.50
CA GLU A 187 -18.62 -1.79 13.94
C GLU A 187 -18.87 -1.73 12.42
N SER A 188 -20.05 -1.22 12.04
CA SER A 188 -20.38 -0.81 10.65
C SER A 188 -19.29 0.04 9.96
N CYS A 189 -18.42 0.70 10.72
CA CYS A 189 -17.29 1.49 10.23
C CYS A 189 -15.98 0.70 10.07
N GLY A 190 -15.84 -0.49 10.66
CA GLY A 190 -14.59 -1.23 10.71
C GLY A 190 -14.14 -1.80 9.37
N ARG A 191 -15.06 -2.37 8.57
CA ARG A 191 -14.72 -2.84 7.20
C ARG A 191 -14.33 -1.67 6.27
N ALA A 192 -14.98 -0.52 6.43
CA ALA A 192 -14.57 0.70 5.71
C ALA A 192 -13.22 1.23 6.21
N ALA A 193 -12.93 1.09 7.51
CA ALA A 193 -11.63 1.40 8.08
C ALA A 193 -10.49 0.60 7.46
N LEU A 194 -10.68 -0.72 7.35
CA LEU A 194 -9.70 -1.60 6.73
C LEU A 194 -9.55 -1.31 5.24
N SER A 195 -10.63 -0.95 4.53
CA SER A 195 -10.55 -0.55 3.11
C SER A 195 -9.69 0.68 2.90
N LEU A 196 -9.87 1.68 3.79
CA LEU A 196 -9.05 2.88 3.77
C LEU A 196 -7.58 2.58 4.07
N ALA A 197 -7.31 1.73 5.07
CA ALA A 197 -5.97 1.30 5.43
C ALA A 197 -5.30 0.49 4.31
N LEU A 198 -6.03 -0.44 3.68
CA LEU A 198 -5.55 -1.22 2.54
C LEU A 198 -5.21 -0.32 1.35
N SER A 199 -6.07 0.64 1.04
CA SER A 199 -5.85 1.62 -0.02
C SER A 199 -4.67 2.58 0.26
N LYS A 200 -4.22 2.65 1.52
CA LYS A 200 -3.03 3.42 1.92
C LYS A 200 -1.72 2.66 1.69
N VAL A 201 -1.76 1.33 1.60
CA VAL A 201 -0.58 0.48 1.37
C VAL A 201 0.12 0.92 0.09
N GLY A 202 1.40 1.30 0.16
CA GLY A 202 2.19 1.75 -1.00
C GLY A 202 1.81 3.12 -1.58
N SER A 203 0.88 3.86 -0.96
CA SER A 203 0.34 5.11 -1.51
C SER A 203 0.81 6.34 -0.74
N SER A 204 1.29 7.37 -1.46
CA SER A 204 1.59 8.68 -0.87
C SER A 204 0.35 9.56 -0.68
N ILE A 205 -0.82 9.12 -1.13
CA ILE A 205 -2.07 9.90 -1.05
C ILE A 205 -2.48 10.05 0.42
N PRO A 206 -2.94 11.24 0.87
CA PRO A 206 -3.49 11.42 2.20
C PRO A 206 -4.76 10.58 2.43
N LEU A 207 -4.93 10.01 3.63
CA LEU A 207 -6.08 9.16 3.98
C LEU A 207 -7.43 9.83 3.71
N ARG A 208 -7.55 11.14 3.96
CA ARG A 208 -8.78 11.89 3.68
C ARG A 208 -9.14 11.91 2.19
N ALA A 209 -8.15 12.01 1.30
CA ALA A 209 -8.39 11.96 -0.14
C ALA A 209 -8.78 10.54 -0.58
N ILE A 210 -8.13 9.51 -0.03
CA ILE A 210 -8.51 8.11 -0.27
C ILE A 210 -9.97 7.86 0.17
N ALA A 211 -10.40 8.41 1.31
CA ALA A 211 -11.77 8.24 1.79
C ALA A 211 -12.79 8.81 0.79
N LEU A 212 -12.53 10.00 0.26
CA LEU A 212 -13.37 10.62 -0.77
C LEU A 212 -13.38 9.82 -2.08
N ASP A 213 -12.23 9.29 -2.49
CA ASP A 213 -12.10 8.45 -3.68
C ASP A 213 -12.91 7.14 -3.54
N LEU A 214 -12.96 6.55 -2.33
CA LEU A 214 -13.81 5.41 -2.00
C LEU A 214 -15.30 5.79 -1.80
N GLY A 215 -15.68 7.06 -1.95
CA GLY A 215 -17.06 7.50 -1.68
C GLY A 215 -17.45 7.46 -0.20
N LEU A 216 -16.47 7.40 0.69
CA LEU A 216 -16.66 7.42 2.14
C LEU A 216 -16.60 8.87 2.66
N PRO A 217 -17.27 9.17 3.79
CA PRO A 217 -17.16 10.48 4.42
C PRO A 217 -15.73 10.81 4.87
N ALA A 218 -15.28 12.04 4.63
CA ALA A 218 -13.93 12.49 4.99
C ALA A 218 -13.59 12.32 6.48
N TRP A 219 -14.56 12.49 7.38
CA TRP A 219 -14.38 12.32 8.83
C TRP A 219 -14.00 10.89 9.24
N LEU A 220 -14.25 9.91 8.37
CA LEU A 220 -13.91 8.53 8.65
C LEU A 220 -12.38 8.35 8.71
N ALA A 221 -11.60 9.10 7.93
CA ALA A 221 -10.14 9.08 7.98
C ALA A 221 -9.60 9.41 9.39
N ASP A 222 -10.18 10.41 10.05
CA ASP A 222 -9.79 10.83 11.40
C ASP A 222 -10.20 9.78 12.45
N ARG A 223 -11.38 9.18 12.28
CA ARG A 223 -11.87 8.11 13.17
C ARG A 223 -11.00 6.86 13.08
N ILE A 224 -10.56 6.48 11.88
CA ILE A 224 -9.70 5.32 11.65
C ILE A 224 -8.32 5.53 12.26
N ALA A 225 -7.72 6.71 12.07
CA ALA A 225 -6.45 7.04 12.70
C ALA A 225 -6.52 6.82 14.22
N LYS A 226 -7.63 7.21 14.85
CA LYS A 226 -7.89 7.01 16.29
C LYS A 226 -8.17 5.55 16.68
N THR A 227 -8.97 4.82 15.89
CA THR A 227 -9.26 3.40 16.16
C THR A 227 -8.01 2.53 16.04
N LEU A 228 -7.14 2.85 15.07
CA LEU A 228 -5.91 2.11 14.86
C LEU A 228 -4.80 2.54 15.82
N SER A 229 -4.80 3.78 16.33
CA SER A 229 -3.82 4.25 17.32
C SER A 229 -4.00 3.66 18.72
N ASN A 230 -5.18 3.14 19.06
CA ASN A 230 -5.46 2.56 20.38
C ASN A 230 -5.00 1.10 20.50
N ARG A 231 -4.40 0.53 19.46
CA ARG A 231 -3.90 -0.84 19.44
C ARG A 231 -2.53 -0.94 20.11
N THR A 232 -2.27 -2.09 20.73
CA THR A 232 -0.91 -2.46 21.14
C THR A 232 0.00 -2.58 19.91
N ARG A 233 1.32 -2.47 20.13
CA ARG A 233 2.31 -2.64 19.04
C ARG A 233 2.12 -3.96 18.29
N ASN A 234 1.97 -5.07 19.02
CA ASN A 234 1.82 -6.39 18.42
C ASN A 234 0.53 -6.53 17.59
N GLU A 235 -0.55 -5.83 17.95
CA GLU A 235 -1.77 -5.79 17.14
C GLU A 235 -1.59 -4.96 15.88
N LEU A 236 -0.83 -3.86 15.97
CA LEU A 236 -0.51 -3.01 14.83
C LEU A 236 0.37 -3.74 13.81
N GLU A 237 1.42 -4.42 14.28
CA GLU A 237 2.32 -5.22 13.43
C GLU A 237 1.58 -6.37 12.73
N ARG A 238 0.66 -7.04 13.44
CA ARG A 238 -0.21 -8.06 12.83
C ARG A 238 -1.11 -7.44 11.75
N LEU A 239 -1.75 -6.32 12.05
CA LEU A 239 -2.62 -5.63 11.09
C LEU A 239 -1.85 -5.18 9.84
N THR A 240 -0.67 -4.58 9.97
CA THR A 240 0.12 -4.13 8.83
C THR A 240 0.60 -5.30 7.98
N ALA A 241 1.00 -6.41 8.61
CA ALA A 241 1.37 -7.63 7.90
C ALA A 241 0.20 -8.27 7.16
N ASP A 242 -0.99 -8.32 7.75
CA ASP A 242 -2.16 -8.90 7.09
C ASP A 242 -2.69 -8.00 5.96
N LEU A 243 -2.66 -6.67 6.13
CA LEU A 243 -2.97 -5.71 5.06
C LEU A 243 -2.00 -5.84 3.89
N GLU A 244 -0.70 -5.96 4.16
CA GLU A 244 0.32 -6.16 3.14
C GLU A 244 0.16 -7.50 2.41
N ARG A 245 -0.20 -8.58 3.13
CA ARG A 245 -0.49 -9.88 2.53
C ARG A 245 -1.70 -9.81 1.60
N LEU A 246 -2.80 -9.18 2.05
CA LEU A 246 -3.97 -8.96 1.21
C LEU A 246 -3.61 -8.09 0.00
N PHE A 247 -2.89 -6.99 0.18
CA PHE A 247 -2.43 -6.14 -0.92
C PHE A 247 -1.60 -6.94 -1.94
N SER A 248 -0.68 -7.78 -1.49
CA SER A 248 0.16 -8.60 -2.36
C SER A 248 -0.65 -9.63 -3.16
N ARG A 249 -1.72 -10.20 -2.56
CA ARG A 249 -2.67 -11.06 -3.31
C ARG A 249 -3.39 -10.28 -4.40
N LEU A 250 -3.86 -9.06 -4.10
CA LEU A 250 -4.49 -8.18 -5.08
C LEU A 250 -3.52 -7.74 -6.18
N GLU A 251 -2.25 -7.48 -5.83
CA GLU A 251 -1.19 -7.14 -6.80
C GLU A 251 -0.90 -8.31 -7.75
N ALA A 252 -0.94 -9.55 -7.25
CA ALA A 252 -0.74 -10.76 -8.06
C ALA A 252 -1.97 -11.14 -8.91
N ALA A 253 -3.18 -10.90 -8.38
CA ALA A 253 -4.45 -11.18 -9.04
C ALA A 253 -5.39 -9.99 -8.85
N PRO A 254 -5.27 -8.94 -9.71
CA PRO A 254 -6.11 -7.76 -9.63
C PRO A 254 -7.60 -8.09 -9.73
N PRO A 255 -8.46 -7.40 -8.97
CA PRO A 255 -9.90 -7.57 -9.10
C PRO A 255 -10.35 -7.18 -10.52
N PRO A 256 -11.33 -7.88 -11.10
CA PRO A 256 -11.94 -7.53 -12.38
C PRO A 256 -12.93 -6.34 -12.26
N ILE A 257 -13.12 -5.80 -11.06
CA ILE A 257 -14.07 -4.73 -10.73
C ILE A 257 -13.31 -3.42 -10.53
N ASP A 258 -13.80 -2.33 -11.13
CA ASP A 258 -13.37 -0.96 -10.80
C ASP A 258 -14.37 -0.31 -9.83
N TYR A 259 -14.14 -0.51 -8.54
CA TYR A 259 -14.96 0.08 -7.48
C TYR A 259 -14.95 1.63 -7.50
N SER A 260 -13.91 2.27 -8.02
CA SER A 260 -13.84 3.73 -8.09
C SER A 260 -14.81 4.27 -9.15
N HIS A 261 -14.86 3.60 -10.30
CA HIS A 261 -15.85 3.86 -11.34
C HIS A 261 -17.27 3.59 -10.81
N ARG A 262 -17.51 2.44 -10.16
CA ARG A 262 -18.82 2.12 -9.59
C ARG A 262 -19.28 3.12 -8.54
N VAL A 263 -18.38 3.59 -7.67
CA VAL A 263 -18.70 4.65 -6.70
C VAL A 263 -19.06 5.95 -7.42
N ALA A 264 -18.36 6.31 -8.50
CA ALA A 264 -18.67 7.50 -9.27
C ALA A 264 -20.07 7.42 -9.91
N VAL A 265 -20.42 6.28 -10.51
CA VAL A 265 -21.76 6.00 -11.03
C VAL A 265 -22.81 6.03 -9.92
N GLY A 266 -22.53 5.36 -8.80
CA GLY A 266 -23.42 5.29 -7.64
C GLY A 266 -23.66 6.63 -6.93
N ARG A 267 -22.95 7.71 -7.29
CA ARG A 267 -23.28 9.08 -6.83
C ARG A 267 -24.49 9.64 -7.55
N ASP A 268 -24.80 9.17 -8.76
CA ASP A 268 -26.05 9.51 -9.45
C ASP A 268 -27.19 8.64 -8.92
N LEU A 269 -27.78 9.10 -7.82
CA LEU A 269 -28.87 8.40 -7.15
C LEU A 269 -30.14 8.28 -8.00
N ALA A 270 -30.35 9.15 -8.99
CA ALA A 270 -31.49 9.04 -9.89
C ALA A 270 -31.35 7.81 -10.78
N THR A 271 -30.15 7.58 -11.33
CA THR A 271 -29.84 6.39 -12.11
C THR A 271 -29.99 5.11 -11.28
N VAL A 272 -29.50 5.10 -10.03
CA VAL A 272 -29.64 3.94 -9.14
C VAL A 272 -31.10 3.63 -8.80
N ARG A 273 -31.92 4.66 -8.53
CA ARG A 273 -33.35 4.49 -8.28
C ARG A 273 -34.09 3.97 -9.51
N ALA A 274 -33.83 4.53 -10.68
CA ALA A 274 -34.42 4.07 -11.93
C ALA A 274 -34.08 2.59 -12.21
N ALA A 275 -32.82 2.20 -12.00
CA ALA A 275 -32.38 0.81 -12.12
C ALA A 275 -33.10 -0.12 -11.12
N ALA A 276 -33.30 0.32 -9.87
CA ALA A 276 -34.03 -0.45 -8.87
C ALA A 276 -35.52 -0.63 -9.23
N VAL A 277 -36.18 0.43 -9.71
CA VAL A 277 -37.58 0.35 -10.16
C VAL A 277 -37.72 -0.58 -11.36
N GLU A 278 -36.82 -0.46 -12.35
CA GLU A 278 -36.82 -1.33 -13.53
C GLU A 278 -36.59 -2.80 -13.15
N ALA A 279 -35.62 -3.09 -12.27
CA ALA A 279 -35.34 -4.44 -11.79
C ALA A 279 -36.53 -5.08 -11.06
N ALA A 280 -37.23 -4.33 -10.23
CA ALA A 280 -38.46 -4.81 -9.59
C ALA A 280 -39.59 -5.08 -10.60
N SER A 281 -39.65 -4.28 -11.67
CA SER A 281 -40.64 -4.44 -12.73
C SER A 281 -40.47 -5.74 -13.53
N PHE A 282 -39.24 -6.24 -13.72
CA PHE A 282 -38.99 -7.55 -14.33
C PHE A 282 -39.58 -8.71 -13.51
N GLN A 283 -39.71 -8.51 -12.20
CA GLN A 283 -40.39 -9.46 -11.30
C GLN A 283 -41.89 -9.16 -11.13
N SER A 284 -42.44 -8.22 -11.91
CA SER A 284 -43.84 -7.78 -11.83
C SER A 284 -44.25 -7.22 -10.46
N ILE A 285 -43.30 -6.61 -9.74
CA ILE A 285 -43.53 -6.00 -8.43
C ILE A 285 -43.52 -4.48 -8.57
N ALA A 286 -44.60 -3.83 -8.13
CA ALA A 286 -44.65 -2.37 -7.99
C ALA A 286 -44.22 -2.01 -6.57
N LEU A 287 -43.18 -1.18 -6.46
CA LEU A 287 -42.66 -0.72 -5.17
C LEU A 287 -43.42 0.52 -4.71
N ASP A 288 -43.73 0.59 -3.42
CA ASP A 288 -44.06 1.87 -2.79
C ASP A 288 -42.80 2.73 -2.55
N GLU A 289 -42.98 3.95 -2.04
CA GLU A 289 -41.87 4.89 -1.81
C GLU A 289 -40.82 4.35 -0.81
N ALA A 290 -41.24 3.65 0.24
CA ALA A 290 -40.32 3.12 1.25
C ALA A 290 -39.58 1.89 0.75
N GLU A 291 -40.28 1.03 0.01
CA GLU A 291 -39.75 -0.14 -0.67
C GLU A 291 -38.74 0.24 -1.77
N GLU A 292 -39.02 1.29 -2.55
CA GLU A 292 -38.09 1.85 -3.55
C GLU A 292 -36.79 2.30 -2.89
N VAL A 293 -36.86 3.01 -1.76
CA VAL A 293 -35.66 3.44 -1.01
C VAL A 293 -34.86 2.23 -0.51
N ALA A 294 -35.50 1.22 0.08
CA ALA A 294 -34.82 0.01 0.54
C ALA A 294 -34.16 -0.77 -0.61
N ALA A 295 -34.87 -0.93 -1.73
CA ALA A 295 -34.37 -1.60 -2.94
C ALA A 295 -33.18 -0.84 -3.54
N SER A 296 -33.28 0.48 -3.64
CA SER A 296 -32.22 1.36 -4.15
C SER A 296 -30.97 1.31 -3.28
N VAL A 297 -31.12 1.32 -1.95
CA VAL A 297 -29.99 1.19 -1.02
C VAL A 297 -29.33 -0.18 -1.16
N ALA A 298 -30.10 -1.25 -1.28
CA ALA A 298 -29.56 -2.59 -1.47
C ALA A 298 -28.79 -2.73 -2.79
N LEU A 299 -29.34 -2.21 -3.90
CA LEU A 299 -28.68 -2.18 -5.20
C LEU A 299 -27.39 -1.35 -5.13
N TRP A 300 -27.45 -0.14 -4.55
CA TRP A 300 -26.28 0.72 -4.37
C TRP A 300 -25.16 0.03 -3.59
N VAL A 301 -25.51 -0.64 -2.48
CA VAL A 301 -24.55 -1.36 -1.63
C VAL A 301 -23.90 -2.51 -2.39
N ALA A 302 -24.69 -3.33 -3.08
CA ALA A 302 -24.19 -4.46 -3.85
C ALA A 302 -23.30 -4.00 -5.01
N TYR A 303 -23.74 -2.99 -5.75
CA TYR A 303 -23.02 -2.43 -6.89
C TYR A 303 -21.70 -1.80 -6.47
N THR A 304 -21.71 -0.88 -5.50
CA THR A 304 -20.51 -0.15 -5.08
C THR A 304 -19.59 -0.94 -4.16
N GLY A 305 -20.03 -2.05 -3.57
CA GLY A 305 -19.28 -2.77 -2.53
C GLY A 305 -19.20 -2.00 -1.20
N SER A 306 -20.12 -1.07 -0.96
CA SER A 306 -20.14 -0.20 0.22
C SER A 306 -20.97 -0.80 1.37
N HIS A 307 -21.38 0.03 2.32
CA HIS A 307 -22.23 -0.32 3.46
C HIS A 307 -23.46 0.60 3.50
N PRO A 308 -24.67 0.11 3.88
CA PRO A 308 -25.90 0.91 3.89
C PRO A 308 -25.77 2.26 4.61
N ARG A 309 -25.03 2.29 5.72
CA ARG A 309 -24.72 3.50 6.51
C ARG A 309 -24.07 4.64 5.70
N PHE A 310 -23.35 4.32 4.63
CA PHE A 310 -22.66 5.31 3.79
C PHE A 310 -23.43 5.64 2.52
N CYS A 311 -24.59 5.03 2.31
CA CYS A 311 -25.46 5.38 1.19
C CYS A 311 -25.97 6.83 1.37
N PRO A 312 -25.88 7.69 0.34
CA PRO A 312 -26.36 9.07 0.46
C PRO A 312 -27.89 9.19 0.39
N LEU A 313 -28.61 8.10 0.14
CA LEU A 313 -30.08 8.08 0.22
C LEU A 313 -30.54 8.24 1.67
N PRO A 314 -31.54 9.11 1.94
CA PRO A 314 -32.07 9.28 3.29
C PRO A 314 -32.78 8.01 3.74
N LEU A 315 -32.28 7.38 4.81
CA LEU A 315 -32.98 6.34 5.53
C LEU A 315 -33.79 7.01 6.64
N ASN A 316 -35.12 6.91 6.62
CA ASN A 316 -35.97 7.47 7.67
C ASN A 316 -35.56 6.90 9.04
N ASP A 317 -35.31 7.79 10.01
CA ASP A 317 -34.92 7.48 11.39
C ASP A 317 -33.70 6.56 11.59
N GLY A 318 -32.85 6.42 10.55
CA GLY A 318 -31.68 5.54 10.60
C GLY A 318 -32.01 4.04 10.65
N LEU A 319 -33.30 3.68 10.52
CA LEU A 319 -33.75 2.31 10.36
C LEU A 319 -33.81 2.00 8.86
N GLN A 320 -33.18 0.89 8.46
CA GLN A 320 -33.28 0.43 7.09
C GLN A 320 -34.73 -0.02 6.84
N PRO A 321 -35.45 0.53 5.83
CA PRO A 321 -36.82 0.10 5.54
C PRO A 321 -36.85 -1.40 5.27
N PRO A 322 -37.98 -2.07 5.57
CA PRO A 322 -38.11 -3.50 5.32
C PRO A 322 -37.90 -3.82 3.85
N TRP A 323 -37.31 -4.98 3.57
CA TRP A 323 -37.16 -5.47 2.21
C TRP A 323 -38.56 -5.70 1.60
N PRO A 324 -38.79 -5.33 0.32
CA PRO A 324 -40.10 -5.45 -0.31
C PRO A 324 -40.62 -6.89 -0.30
N SER A 325 -41.91 -7.05 -0.04
CA SER A 325 -42.56 -8.35 0.10
C SER A 325 -42.58 -9.09 -1.23
N GLY A 326 -42.06 -10.33 -1.28
CA GLY A 326 -42.10 -11.16 -2.50
C GLY A 326 -41.03 -10.84 -3.54
N LEU A 327 -40.22 -9.80 -3.35
CA LEU A 327 -39.10 -9.48 -4.23
C LEU A 327 -37.93 -10.45 -3.98
N ASN A 328 -37.56 -11.24 -4.98
CA ASN A 328 -36.40 -12.11 -4.89
C ASN A 328 -35.14 -11.25 -4.95
N ARG A 329 -34.40 -11.20 -3.83
CA ARG A 329 -33.23 -10.34 -3.68
C ARG A 329 -32.10 -10.69 -4.63
N ALA A 330 -31.85 -11.97 -4.92
CA ALA A 330 -30.74 -12.36 -5.77
C ALA A 330 -31.01 -11.92 -7.22
N GLU A 331 -32.18 -12.30 -7.76
CA GLU A 331 -32.62 -11.92 -9.10
C GLU A 331 -32.70 -10.40 -9.26
N PHE A 332 -33.22 -9.69 -8.24
CA PHE A 332 -33.31 -8.23 -8.25
C PHE A 332 -31.93 -7.57 -8.38
N LEU A 333 -30.93 -8.08 -7.66
CA LEU A 333 -29.58 -7.50 -7.70
C LEU A 333 -28.89 -7.79 -9.04
N ASP A 334 -29.08 -8.98 -9.58
CA ASP A 334 -28.55 -9.34 -10.91
C ASP A 334 -29.18 -8.47 -12.00
N ASP A 335 -30.51 -8.33 -12.00
CA ASP A 335 -31.23 -7.48 -12.96
C ASP A 335 -30.84 -6.00 -12.81
N GLY A 336 -30.78 -5.50 -11.57
CA GLY A 336 -30.40 -4.13 -11.28
C GLY A 336 -28.95 -3.81 -11.66
N PHE A 337 -28.04 -4.77 -11.51
CA PHE A 337 -26.65 -4.63 -11.98
C PHE A 337 -26.58 -4.41 -13.49
N LEU A 338 -27.39 -5.15 -14.26
CA LEU A 338 -27.43 -5.02 -15.72
C LEU A 338 -27.96 -3.65 -16.19
N GLN A 339 -28.75 -2.96 -15.35
CA GLN A 339 -29.25 -1.61 -15.65
C GLN A 339 -28.24 -0.49 -15.33
N LEU A 340 -27.17 -0.79 -14.58
CA LEU A 340 -26.16 0.19 -14.21
C LEU A 340 -24.94 0.11 -15.15
N PRO A 341 -24.25 1.23 -15.44
CA PRO A 341 -23.00 1.20 -16.20
C PRO A 341 -21.96 0.23 -15.60
N HIS A 342 -21.44 -0.70 -16.37
CA HIS A 342 -20.38 -1.63 -15.95
C HIS A 342 -19.57 -2.06 -17.17
N ASP A 343 -18.35 -2.54 -16.95
CA ASP A 343 -17.50 -3.04 -18.04
C ASP A 343 -17.93 -4.43 -18.50
N GLN A 344 -17.65 -4.76 -19.76
CA GLN A 344 -18.03 -6.06 -20.31
C GLN A 344 -17.31 -7.20 -19.58
N GLY A 345 -18.08 -8.14 -19.03
CA GLY A 345 -17.55 -9.29 -18.28
C GLY A 345 -17.17 -8.98 -16.84
N GLU A 346 -17.43 -7.76 -16.37
CA GLU A 346 -17.28 -7.38 -14.97
C GLU A 346 -18.35 -8.09 -14.11
N PRO A 347 -17.99 -8.84 -13.06
CA PRO A 347 -18.96 -9.51 -12.21
C PRO A 347 -19.58 -8.55 -11.18
N MET A 348 -20.83 -8.78 -10.75
CA MET A 348 -21.44 -7.95 -9.70
C MET A 348 -20.63 -7.98 -8.40
N ALA A 349 -20.16 -9.15 -7.97
CA ALA A 349 -19.34 -9.34 -6.78
C ALA A 349 -18.07 -10.13 -7.11
N TRP A 350 -17.00 -9.83 -6.37
CA TRP A 350 -15.72 -10.50 -6.48
C TRP A 350 -15.10 -10.62 -5.09
N TRP A 351 -14.29 -11.66 -4.87
CA TRP A 351 -13.55 -11.87 -3.64
C TRP A 351 -12.08 -12.14 -3.94
N PRO A 352 -11.15 -11.68 -3.08
CA PRO A 352 -9.74 -12.01 -3.19
C PRO A 352 -9.52 -13.53 -3.16
N PRO A 353 -8.63 -14.06 -4.01
CA PRO A 353 -8.29 -15.49 -4.03
C PRO A 353 -7.46 -15.95 -2.82
#